data_AF-A0A3D5KRS2-F1
#
_entry.id   AF-A0A3D5KRS2-F1
#
_cell.length_a   1.000
_cell.length_b   1.000
_cell.length_c   1.000
_cell.angle_alpha   90.00
_cell.angle_beta   90.00
_cell.angle_gamma   90.00
#
_symmetry.space_group_name_H-M   'P 1'
#
loop_
_entity.id
_entity.type
_entity.pdbx_description
1 polymer ?
#
loop_
_entity_poly.entity_id
_entity_poly.type
_entity_poly.pdbx_seq_one_letter_code
_entity_poly.pdbx_strand_id
1 'polypeptide(L)'
;MGLAYTIDTPIKVARFGISSVMSIIEDNLVEKMREHYYRLRGEAYHPISAREPDYRAKRITDYLNLVHRIVDEQLAVLREEPFIEGSEIMKYFEMMPSHHRLHQLFQTMMHCTDNAKRQRLDHYLRAQVVPGSIDVNIMTKLDKVKYRNNEKLSNEFNDAHAALRGYAQSNLRS
;
A
#
# COMPACT_ATOMS: atom_id res chain seq x y z
N MET A 1 19.78 -5.47 -2.06
CA MET A 1 18.58 -4.66 -2.32
C MET A 1 18.66 -3.40 -1.48
N GLY A 2 18.60 -2.22 -2.09
CA GLY A 2 18.83 -0.93 -1.41
C GLY A 2 17.67 -0.54 -0.47
N LEU A 3 18.02 0.22 0.57
CA LEU A 3 17.16 0.58 1.71
C LEU A 3 15.87 1.36 1.35
N ALA A 4 15.78 1.91 0.14
CA ALA A 4 14.69 2.77 -0.32
C ALA A 4 13.75 2.12 -1.36
N TYR A 5 14.04 0.91 -1.86
CA TYR A 5 13.35 0.40 -3.05
C TYR A 5 11.96 -0.17 -2.79
N THR A 6 11.63 -0.59 -1.57
CA THR A 6 10.32 -1.24 -1.30
C THR A 6 9.30 -0.37 -0.59
N ILE A 7 9.67 0.83 -0.12
CA ILE A 7 8.79 1.68 0.69
C ILE A 7 7.56 2.17 -0.10
N ASP A 8 7.63 2.22 -1.42
CA ASP A 8 6.55 2.64 -2.31
C ASP A 8 6.06 1.54 -3.27
N THR A 9 6.60 0.33 -3.15
CA THR A 9 6.20 -0.80 -4.01
C THR A 9 4.69 -1.03 -4.03
N PRO A 10 3.97 -1.01 -2.88
CA PRO A 10 2.52 -1.24 -2.91
C PRO A 10 1.75 -0.25 -3.80
N ILE A 11 2.16 1.03 -3.81
CA ILE A 11 1.54 2.06 -4.66
C ILE A 11 1.67 1.72 -6.16
N LYS A 12 2.68 0.94 -6.54
CA LYS A 12 2.95 0.57 -7.93
C LYS A 12 2.28 -0.74 -8.34
N VAL A 13 2.17 -1.70 -7.42
CA VAL A 13 1.80 -3.09 -7.78
C VAL A 13 0.58 -3.64 -7.06
N ALA A 14 0.14 -3.07 -5.93
CA ALA A 14 -0.95 -3.64 -5.15
C ALA A 14 -2.27 -3.66 -5.93
N ARG A 15 -2.51 -2.67 -6.80
CA ARG A 15 -3.68 -2.67 -7.69
C ARG A 15 -3.77 -3.88 -8.62
N PHE A 16 -2.64 -4.54 -8.90
CA PHE A 16 -2.57 -5.76 -9.70
C PHE A 16 -2.72 -7.05 -8.89
N GLY A 17 -3.11 -6.98 -7.62
CA GLY A 17 -3.20 -8.16 -6.74
C GLY A 17 -1.84 -8.69 -6.30
N ILE A 18 -0.75 -7.96 -6.55
CA ILE A 18 0.61 -8.39 -6.20
C ILE A 18 0.93 -8.00 -4.76
N SER A 19 1.11 -8.99 -3.90
CA SER A 19 1.58 -8.80 -2.53
C SER A 19 2.99 -8.22 -2.49
N SER A 20 3.23 -7.31 -1.55
CA SER A 20 4.54 -6.67 -1.38
C SER A 20 4.84 -6.33 0.08
N VAL A 21 6.14 -6.23 0.37
CA VAL A 21 6.64 -5.93 1.73
C VAL A 21 7.33 -4.56 1.74
N MET A 22 6.77 -3.60 2.46
CA MET A 22 7.38 -2.29 2.69
C MET A 22 8.42 -2.35 3.80
N SER A 23 9.63 -1.88 3.53
CA SER A 23 10.66 -1.78 4.57
C SER A 23 10.62 -0.43 5.25
N ILE A 24 10.31 -0.40 6.55
CA ILE A 24 10.33 0.80 7.38
C ILE A 24 11.56 0.75 8.27
N ILE A 25 12.59 1.48 7.87
CA ILE A 25 13.90 1.46 8.52
C ILE A 25 14.19 2.83 9.15
N GLU A 26 14.09 3.90 8.35
CA GLU A 26 14.44 5.26 8.74
C GLU A 26 13.22 6.19 8.69
N ASP A 27 12.98 6.91 9.78
CA ASP A 27 11.86 7.85 9.91
C ASP A 27 11.98 9.06 8.96
N ASN A 28 13.21 9.49 8.65
CA ASN A 28 13.45 10.58 7.71
C ASN A 28 13.09 10.20 6.27
N LEU A 29 13.27 8.93 5.90
CA LEU A 29 12.83 8.44 4.60
C LEU A 29 11.30 8.42 4.53
N VAL A 30 10.64 7.93 5.58
CA VAL A 30 9.17 7.93 5.67
C VAL A 30 8.61 9.35 5.51
N GLU A 31 9.19 10.35 6.17
CA GLU A 31 8.74 11.74 6.05
C GLU A 31 8.93 12.30 4.64
N LYS A 32 10.08 12.02 3.99
CA LYS A 32 10.32 12.43 2.60
C LYS A 32 9.32 11.78 1.64
N MET A 33 8.99 10.51 1.84
CA MET A 33 8.01 9.81 1.02
C MET A 33 6.59 10.36 1.24
N ARG A 34 6.22 10.69 2.49
CA ARG A 34 4.99 11.43 2.79
C ARG A 34 4.93 12.73 2.01
N GLU A 35 5.95 13.59 2.17
CA GLU A 35 6.02 14.88 1.48
C GLU A 35 5.87 14.72 -0.03
N HIS A 36 6.57 13.75 -0.62
CA HIS A 36 6.49 13.45 -2.04
C HIS A 36 5.07 13.09 -2.48
N TYR A 37 4.42 12.14 -1.80
CA TYR A 37 3.10 11.66 -2.20
C TYR A 37 1.96 12.64 -1.90
N TYR A 38 2.01 13.39 -0.80
CA TYR A 38 1.05 14.47 -0.55
C TYR A 38 1.14 15.53 -1.67
N ARG A 39 2.36 15.94 -2.05
CA ARG A 39 2.57 16.90 -3.16
C ARG A 39 2.11 16.36 -4.50
N LEU A 40 2.46 15.12 -4.83
CA LEU A 40 2.06 14.48 -6.09
C LEU A 40 0.53 14.45 -6.25
N ARG A 41 -0.18 14.35 -5.13
CA ARG A 41 -1.64 14.29 -5.08
C ARG A 41 -2.32 15.65 -4.92
N GLY A 42 -1.56 16.73 -4.75
CA GLY A 42 -2.11 18.05 -4.47
C GLY A 42 -2.84 18.14 -3.11
N GLU A 43 -2.55 17.23 -2.18
CA GLU A 43 -3.13 17.23 -0.83
C GLU A 43 -2.31 18.10 0.13
N ALA A 44 -2.95 18.61 1.19
CA ALA A 44 -2.29 19.44 2.18
C ALA A 44 -1.27 18.65 3.01
N TYR A 45 0.02 18.99 2.83
CA TYR A 45 1.12 18.39 3.57
C TYR A 45 1.43 19.17 4.85
N HIS A 46 1.33 18.51 5.99
CA HIS A 46 1.74 19.03 7.29
C HIS A 46 2.97 18.26 7.79
N PRO A 47 4.17 18.88 7.84
CA PRO A 47 5.37 18.23 8.34
C PRO A 47 5.21 17.81 9.80
N ILE A 48 5.69 16.61 10.14
CA ILE A 48 5.80 16.16 11.53
C ILE A 48 7.23 16.37 11.98
N SER A 49 7.46 17.26 12.92
CA SER A 49 8.81 17.59 13.40
C SER A 49 9.37 16.49 14.29
N ALA A 50 10.68 16.25 14.21
CA ALA A 50 11.39 15.34 15.12
C ALA A 50 11.36 15.79 16.60
N ARG A 51 10.89 17.02 16.88
CA ARG A 51 10.68 17.55 18.22
C ARG A 51 9.33 17.18 18.81
N GLU A 52 8.40 16.67 17.99
CA GLU A 52 7.07 16.29 18.47
C GLU A 52 7.13 15.00 19.29
N PRO A 53 6.28 14.87 20.32
CA PRO A 53 6.08 13.60 21.00
C PRO A 53 5.62 12.51 20.03
N ASP A 54 6.28 11.36 20.10
CA ASP A 54 6.02 10.16 19.29
C ASP A 54 6.03 10.41 17.77
N TYR A 55 6.84 11.37 17.31
CA TYR A 55 6.88 11.79 15.90
C TYR A 55 7.11 10.61 14.94
N ARG A 56 7.93 9.62 15.32
CA ARG A 56 8.24 8.44 14.49
C ARG A 56 6.99 7.59 14.24
N ALA A 57 6.23 7.28 15.30
CA ALA A 57 5.00 6.52 15.16
C ALA A 57 4.00 7.29 14.29
N LYS A 58 3.81 8.58 14.55
CA LYS A 58 2.90 9.43 13.75
C LYS A 58 3.26 9.49 12.26
N ARG A 59 4.55 9.66 11.95
CA ARG A 59 5.05 9.65 10.55
C ARG A 59 4.72 8.34 9.86
N ILE A 60 4.98 7.22 10.54
CA ILE A 60 4.72 5.88 10.03
C ILE A 60 3.22 5.65 9.83
N THR A 61 2.39 5.89 10.86
CA THR A 61 0.93 5.72 10.78
C THR A 61 0.34 6.49 9.61
N ASP A 62 0.67 7.77 9.50
CA ASP A 62 0.13 8.63 8.43
C ASP A 62 0.61 8.18 7.05
N TYR A 63 1.88 7.78 6.92
CA TYR A 63 2.39 7.25 5.64
C TYR A 63 1.68 5.97 5.23
N LEU A 64 1.48 5.03 6.15
CA LEU A 64 0.78 3.78 5.87
C LEU A 64 -0.69 4.02 5.50
N ASN A 65 -1.33 4.98 6.17
CA ASN A 65 -2.68 5.41 5.81
C ASN A 65 -2.73 6.08 4.44
N LEU A 66 -1.72 6.88 4.08
CA LEU A 66 -1.59 7.48 2.76
C LEU A 66 -1.43 6.40 1.68
N VAL A 67 -0.56 5.41 1.88
CA VAL A 67 -0.39 4.25 0.98
C VAL A 67 -1.72 3.51 0.81
N HIS A 68 -2.41 3.19 1.92
CA HIS A 68 -3.72 2.53 1.89
C HIS A 68 -4.73 3.30 1.04
N ARG A 69 -4.87 4.62 1.27
CA ARG A 69 -5.78 5.47 0.48
C ARG A 69 -5.43 5.47 -1.01
N ILE A 70 -4.15 5.59 -1.35
CA ILE A 70 -3.70 5.56 -2.74
C ILE A 70 -4.08 4.24 -3.42
N VAL A 71 -3.88 3.11 -2.74
CA VAL A 71 -4.20 1.79 -3.28
C VAL A 71 -5.71 1.61 -3.44
N ASP A 72 -6.52 2.03 -2.46
CA ASP A 72 -7.98 1.98 -2.55
C ASP A 72 -8.51 2.77 -3.74
N GLU A 73 -8.00 3.98 -3.94
CA GLU A 73 -8.39 4.84 -5.07
C GLU A 73 -7.98 4.23 -6.41
N GLN A 74 -6.76 3.69 -6.50
CA GLN A 74 -6.31 2.97 -7.69
C GLN A 74 -7.19 1.76 -8.00
N LEU A 75 -7.64 1.02 -6.97
CA LEU A 75 -8.57 -0.08 -7.13
C LEU A 75 -9.94 0.37 -7.59
N ALA A 76 -10.46 1.46 -7.04
CA ALA A 76 -11.74 2.02 -7.45
C ALA A 76 -11.70 2.40 -8.94
N VAL A 77 -10.63 3.05 -9.39
CA VAL A 77 -10.42 3.36 -10.82
C VAL A 77 -10.34 2.07 -11.64
N LEU A 78 -9.52 1.11 -11.22
CA LEU A 78 -9.34 -0.16 -11.93
C LEU A 78 -10.66 -0.92 -12.10
N ARG A 79 -11.51 -0.94 -11.08
CA ARG A 79 -12.83 -1.62 -11.12
C ARG A 79 -13.83 -0.96 -12.05
N GLU A 80 -13.62 0.28 -12.47
CA GLU A 80 -14.49 1.00 -13.40
C GLU A 80 -13.91 1.02 -14.84
N GLU A 81 -12.66 0.54 -15.03
CA GLU A 81 -12.03 0.52 -16.36
C GLU A 81 -12.76 -0.42 -17.34
N PRO A 82 -12.98 -0.02 -18.59
CA PRO A 82 -13.55 -0.91 -19.59
C PRO A 82 -12.55 -2.02 -19.95
N PHE A 83 -13.03 -3.25 -20.16
CA PHE A 83 -12.20 -4.36 -20.67
C PHE A 83 -11.88 -4.18 -22.15
N ILE A 84 -10.92 -3.29 -22.41
CA ILE A 84 -10.38 -2.97 -23.74
C ILE A 84 -8.91 -3.35 -23.75
N GLU A 85 -8.42 -3.84 -24.89
CA GLU A 85 -7.02 -4.23 -25.06
C GLU A 85 -6.06 -3.12 -24.59
N GLY A 86 -5.09 -3.51 -23.74
CA GLY A 86 -4.13 -2.58 -23.14
C GLY A 86 -4.60 -1.88 -21.86
N SER A 87 -5.86 -2.04 -21.44
CA SER A 87 -6.33 -1.54 -20.13
C SER A 87 -5.63 -2.22 -18.96
N GLU A 88 -5.53 -1.53 -17.82
CA GLU A 88 -4.92 -2.11 -16.62
C GLU A 88 -5.79 -3.23 -16.04
N ILE A 89 -7.12 -3.15 -16.19
CA ILE A 89 -8.03 -4.22 -15.76
C ILE A 89 -7.83 -5.51 -16.55
N MET A 90 -7.52 -5.45 -17.85
CA MET A 90 -7.15 -6.66 -18.61
C MET A 90 -5.83 -7.22 -18.10
N LYS A 91 -4.83 -6.36 -17.93
CA LYS A 91 -3.51 -6.74 -17.39
C LYS A 91 -3.62 -7.43 -16.01
N TYR A 92 -4.53 -6.97 -15.15
CA TYR A 92 -4.82 -7.61 -13.86
C TYR A 92 -5.13 -9.11 -14.01
N PHE A 93 -6.07 -9.46 -14.89
CA PHE A 93 -6.46 -10.86 -15.09
C PHE A 93 -5.46 -11.64 -15.93
N GLU A 94 -4.77 -11.00 -16.87
CA GLU A 94 -3.71 -11.63 -17.68
C GLU A 94 -2.50 -12.05 -16.85
N MET A 95 -2.15 -11.27 -15.82
CA MET A 95 -1.06 -11.59 -14.91
C MET A 95 -1.39 -12.73 -13.94
N MET A 96 -2.65 -13.14 -13.84
CA MET A 96 -3.03 -14.30 -13.02
C MET A 96 -2.56 -15.61 -13.64
N PRO A 97 -2.24 -16.63 -12.83
CA PRO A 97 -1.93 -17.96 -13.35
C PRO A 97 -3.11 -18.54 -14.16
N SER A 98 -2.81 -19.25 -15.26
CA SER A 98 -3.83 -19.79 -16.17
C SER A 98 -4.81 -20.78 -15.54
N HIS A 99 -4.39 -21.46 -14.46
CA HIS A 99 -5.23 -22.37 -13.69
C HIS A 99 -6.12 -21.65 -12.65
N HIS A 100 -5.92 -20.35 -12.43
CA HIS A 100 -6.71 -19.57 -11.50
C HIS A 100 -8.13 -19.37 -12.05
N ARG A 101 -9.14 -19.58 -11.20
CA ARG A 101 -10.56 -19.53 -11.61
C ARG A 101 -10.94 -18.20 -12.27
N LEU A 102 -10.46 -17.08 -11.74
CA LEU A 102 -10.79 -15.76 -12.29
C LEU A 102 -10.17 -15.56 -13.69
N HIS A 103 -8.98 -16.09 -13.93
CA HIS A 103 -8.35 -16.04 -15.25
C HIS A 103 -9.19 -16.81 -16.28
N GLN A 104 -9.67 -18.01 -15.93
CA GLN A 104 -10.52 -18.82 -16.82
C GLN A 104 -11.86 -18.13 -17.12
N LEU A 105 -12.47 -17.49 -16.12
CA LEU A 105 -13.71 -16.72 -16.30
C LEU A 105 -13.48 -15.48 -17.17
N PHE A 106 -12.35 -14.80 -17.00
CA PHE A 106 -11.93 -13.69 -17.85
C PHE A 106 -11.78 -14.13 -19.31
N GLN A 107 -11.06 -15.23 -19.58
CA GLN A 107 -10.94 -15.77 -20.94
C GLN A 107 -12.32 -16.14 -21.52
N THR A 108 -13.19 -16.75 -20.71
CA THR A 108 -14.57 -17.06 -21.10
C THR A 108 -15.35 -15.79 -21.48
N MET A 109 -15.22 -14.71 -20.72
CA MET A 109 -15.86 -13.42 -21.01
C MET A 109 -15.35 -12.82 -22.32
N MET A 110 -14.04 -12.88 -22.58
CA MET A 110 -13.43 -12.32 -23.79
C MET A 110 -13.92 -12.99 -25.08
N HIS A 111 -14.19 -14.29 -25.04
CA HIS A 111 -14.74 -15.05 -26.17
C HIS A 111 -16.28 -15.15 -26.17
N CYS A 112 -16.97 -14.51 -25.21
CA CYS A 112 -18.41 -14.60 -25.10
C CYS A 112 -19.10 -13.68 -26.13
N THR A 113 -19.94 -14.27 -26.99
CA THR A 113 -20.76 -13.56 -27.99
C THR A 113 -22.14 -13.14 -27.46
N ASP A 114 -22.60 -13.75 -26.37
CA ASP A 114 -23.84 -13.38 -25.69
C ASP A 114 -23.59 -12.16 -24.80
N ASN A 115 -24.19 -11.03 -25.17
CA ASN A 115 -24.05 -9.75 -24.46
C ASN A 115 -24.53 -9.81 -23.00
N ALA A 116 -25.64 -10.50 -22.71
CA ALA A 116 -26.18 -10.57 -21.36
C ALA A 116 -25.28 -11.42 -20.46
N LYS A 117 -24.75 -12.53 -20.99
CA LYS A 117 -23.77 -13.36 -20.28
C LYS A 117 -22.45 -12.62 -20.07
N ARG A 118 -21.95 -11.91 -21.09
CA ARG A 118 -20.74 -11.09 -21.00
C ARG A 118 -20.87 -10.02 -19.91
N GLN A 119 -21.99 -9.31 -19.85
CA GLN A 119 -22.23 -8.28 -18.83
C GLN A 119 -22.25 -8.85 -17.40
N ARG A 120 -22.82 -10.04 -17.21
CA ARG A 120 -22.79 -10.73 -15.90
C ARG A 120 -21.37 -11.12 -15.49
N LEU A 121 -20.57 -11.61 -16.42
CA LEU A 121 -19.17 -11.96 -16.18
C LEU A 121 -18.31 -10.73 -15.89
N ASP A 122 -18.51 -9.64 -16.63
CA ASP A 122 -17.86 -8.35 -16.41
C ASP A 122 -18.11 -7.85 -14.97
N HIS A 123 -19.39 -7.77 -14.57
CA HIS A 123 -19.75 -7.33 -13.22
C HIS A 123 -19.17 -8.25 -12.14
N TYR A 124 -19.23 -9.57 -12.36
CA TYR A 124 -18.66 -10.54 -11.43
C TYR A 124 -17.14 -10.37 -11.30
N LEU A 125 -16.40 -10.27 -12.40
CA LEU A 125 -14.95 -10.13 -12.39
C LEU A 125 -14.51 -8.84 -11.68
N ARG A 126 -15.18 -7.71 -11.95
CA ARG A 126 -14.93 -6.43 -11.25
C ARG A 126 -15.07 -6.56 -9.74
N ALA A 127 -16.11 -7.27 -9.28
CA ALA A 127 -16.35 -7.51 -7.85
C ALA A 127 -15.28 -8.41 -7.20
N GLN A 128 -14.50 -9.16 -7.97
CA GLN A 128 -13.42 -10.02 -7.48
C GLN A 128 -12.04 -9.34 -7.49
N VAL A 129 -11.93 -8.13 -8.04
CA VAL A 129 -10.67 -7.37 -8.03
C VAL A 129 -10.35 -6.97 -6.60
N VAL A 130 -9.24 -7.49 -6.07
CA VAL A 130 -8.74 -7.20 -4.72
C VAL A 130 -7.28 -6.73 -4.79
N PRO A 131 -6.84 -5.89 -3.83
CA PRO A 131 -5.46 -5.45 -3.80
C PRO A 131 -4.56 -6.60 -3.36
N GLY A 132 -3.28 -6.53 -3.74
CA GLY A 132 -2.25 -7.37 -3.13
C GLY A 132 -2.06 -7.00 -1.67
N SER A 133 -1.66 -7.97 -0.84
CA SER A 133 -1.38 -7.70 0.58
C SER A 133 -0.19 -6.75 0.72
N ILE A 134 -0.26 -5.90 1.75
CA ILE A 134 0.76 -4.90 2.04
C ILE A 134 1.33 -5.20 3.42
N ASP A 135 2.43 -5.94 3.43
CA ASP A 135 3.13 -6.30 4.65
C ASP A 135 4.21 -5.26 4.96
N VAL A 136 4.56 -5.15 6.25
CA VAL A 136 5.56 -4.18 6.71
C VAL A 136 6.70 -4.89 7.42
N ASN A 137 7.91 -4.72 6.89
CA ASN A 137 9.14 -5.15 7.53
C ASN A 137 9.71 -4.01 8.38
N ILE A 138 9.69 -4.18 9.70
CA ILE A 138 10.22 -3.24 10.67
C ILE A 138 11.64 -3.68 11.06
N MET A 139 12.67 -2.96 10.56
CA MET A 139 14.07 -3.29 10.85
C MET A 139 14.63 -2.40 11.95
N THR A 140 15.20 -3.01 12.99
CA THR A 140 15.70 -2.33 14.20
C THR A 140 17.23 -2.40 14.25
N LYS A 141 17.93 -1.78 13.30
CA LYS A 141 19.41 -1.88 13.22
C LYS A 141 20.15 -1.22 14.39
N LEU A 142 19.56 -0.20 15.00
CA LEU A 142 20.11 0.53 16.14
C LEU A 142 18.93 0.90 17.03
N ASP A 143 18.61 0.07 18.03
CA ASP A 143 17.51 0.35 18.95
C ASP A 143 17.94 1.48 19.90
N LYS A 144 17.87 2.72 19.40
CA LYS A 144 18.36 3.90 20.10
C LYS A 144 17.41 4.21 21.26
N VAL A 145 17.95 4.15 22.46
CA VAL A 145 17.30 4.67 23.66
C VAL A 145 17.07 6.17 23.46
N LYS A 146 15.81 6.60 23.60
CA LYS A 146 15.44 8.02 23.51
C LYS A 146 15.53 8.66 24.88
N TYR A 147 15.88 9.95 24.90
CA TYR A 147 15.90 10.77 26.11
C TYR A 147 15.01 11.99 25.89
N ARG A 148 14.31 12.42 26.95
CA ARG A 148 13.58 13.70 26.99
C ARG A 148 14.01 14.44 28.24
N ASN A 149 14.49 15.67 28.09
CA ASN A 149 15.01 16.47 29.21
C ASN A 149 16.07 15.74 30.05
N ASN A 150 17.00 15.03 29.41
CA ASN A 150 17.99 14.14 30.06
C ASN A 150 17.45 12.92 30.81
N GLU A 151 16.14 12.68 30.82
CA GLU A 151 15.56 11.45 31.35
C GLU A 151 15.42 10.39 30.27
N LYS A 152 15.84 9.16 30.60
CA LYS A 152 15.68 8.01 29.73
C LYS A 152 14.19 7.73 29.56
N LEU A 153 13.70 7.79 28.32
CA LEU A 153 12.33 7.38 28.02
C LEU A 153 12.19 5.86 28.16
N SER A 154 10.98 5.43 28.54
CA SER A 154 10.60 4.01 28.59
C SER A 154 10.92 3.29 27.28
N ASN A 155 11.23 1.99 27.35
CA ASN A 155 11.60 1.18 26.19
C ASN A 155 10.53 1.19 25.08
N GLU A 156 9.28 1.47 25.43
CA GLU A 156 8.19 1.66 24.46
C GLU A 156 8.48 2.80 23.48
N PHE A 157 9.28 3.81 23.83
CA PHE A 157 9.63 4.90 22.92
C PHE A 157 10.87 4.64 22.08
N ASN A 158 11.44 3.43 22.13
CA ASN A 158 12.53 3.08 21.22
C ASN A 158 12.04 3.02 19.76
N ASP A 159 12.99 3.01 18.83
CA ASP A 159 12.71 3.12 17.41
C ASP A 159 11.87 1.93 16.87
N ALA A 160 12.09 0.73 17.43
CA ALA A 160 11.34 -0.48 17.10
C ALA A 160 9.87 -0.39 17.51
N HIS A 161 9.61 -0.07 18.78
CA HIS A 161 8.28 -0.01 19.35
C HIS A 161 7.48 1.16 18.78
N ALA A 162 8.12 2.29 18.46
CA ALA A 162 7.47 3.38 17.75
C ALA A 162 7.01 2.97 16.34
N ALA A 163 7.83 2.20 15.61
CA ALA A 163 7.42 1.69 14.30
C ALA A 163 6.30 0.65 14.39
N LEU A 164 6.35 -0.24 15.39
CA LEU A 164 5.30 -1.22 15.65
C LEU A 164 3.98 -0.56 16.04
N ARG A 165 4.02 0.44 16.93
CA ARG A 165 2.85 1.28 17.24
C ARG A 165 2.32 1.96 15.99
N GLY A 166 3.22 2.54 15.18
CA GLY A 166 2.86 3.22 13.96
C GLY A 166 2.07 2.32 13.01
N TYR A 167 2.53 1.09 12.81
CA TYR A 167 1.83 0.07 12.02
C TYR A 167 0.51 -0.37 12.66
N ALA A 168 0.51 -0.68 13.97
CA ALA A 168 -0.69 -1.12 14.69
C ALA A 168 -1.81 -0.06 14.73
N GLN A 169 -1.45 1.22 14.66
CA GLN A 169 -2.38 2.36 14.59
C GLN A 169 -2.79 2.72 13.16
N SER A 170 -2.22 2.07 12.14
CA SER A 170 -2.55 2.33 10.75
C SER A 170 -3.79 1.56 10.29
N ASN A 171 -4.33 1.97 9.15
CA ASN A 171 -5.46 1.33 8.48
C ASN A 171 -5.02 0.10 7.65
N LEU A 172 -3.71 -0.12 7.49
CA LEU A 172 -3.24 -1.35 6.85
C LEU A 172 -3.61 -2.56 7.71
N ARG A 173 -4.23 -3.54 7.07
CA ARG A 173 -4.47 -4.86 7.65
C ARG A 173 -3.74 -5.88 6.77
N SER A 174 -2.76 -6.58 7.36
CA SER A 174 -2.20 -7.80 6.77
C SER A 174 -3.20 -8.94 6.86
#